data_AF-A0A388PE08-F1
#
_entry.id   AF-A0A388PE08-F1
#
_cell.length_a   1.000
_cell.length_b   1.000
_cell.length_c   1.000
_cell.angle_alpha   90.00
_cell.angle_beta   90.00
_cell.angle_gamma   90.00
#
_symmetry.space_group_name_H-M   'P 1'
#
loop_
_entity.id
_entity.type
_entity.pdbx_description
1 polymer ?
#
loop_
_entity_poly.entity_id
_entity_poly.type
_entity_poly.pdbx_seq_one_letter_code
_entity_poly.pdbx_strand_id
1 'polypeptide(L)'
;MTTATETPAPRVDNNLLQHDNKVFLKFVTISSPDTLARFNNDLNVMTAQARRILELNQRIQTSLTTGEKDAIAKLRDGELADFNQKDDVFAKVYGFKVDSVAIRPHFIQNTAIQLMTPVSDEQVAELRKNPEFKEADIQARGNAKMVVLSKVTGDHIPVLNNSIEVIQVQQNTILQLRAAEQAATDEAAKARIKEELAKATDVLTKNAEFMGKTYGVVTNNLVFDVLEAHFWVALTPDELKAYVAQNHGTAAQALAEATDAPKLDVKKDKKSS
;
A
#
# COMPACT_ATOMS: atom_id res chain seq x y z
N MET A 1 34.68 6.05 40.99
CA MET A 1 33.53 6.51 40.18
C MET A 1 33.75 6.02 38.76
N THR A 2 33.11 4.91 38.40
CA THR A 2 33.11 4.38 37.04
C THR A 2 32.08 5.17 36.24
N THR A 3 32.54 5.95 35.27
CA THR A 3 31.68 6.60 34.27
C THR A 3 31.01 5.50 33.43
N ALA A 4 29.70 5.37 33.57
CA ALA A 4 28.89 4.61 32.64
C ALA A 4 29.01 5.28 31.27
N THR A 5 29.62 4.59 30.31
CA THR A 5 29.52 4.92 28.90
C THR A 5 28.06 4.80 28.51
N GLU A 6 27.40 5.95 28.27
CA GLU A 6 26.10 5.97 27.62
C GLU A 6 26.24 5.28 26.26
N THR A 7 25.65 4.09 26.15
CA THR A 7 25.51 3.41 24.86
C THR A 7 24.70 4.33 23.95
N PRO A 8 25.24 4.77 22.79
CA PRO A 8 24.48 5.62 21.89
C PRO A 8 23.21 4.88 21.47
N ALA A 9 22.07 5.57 21.54
CA ALA A 9 20.79 5.03 21.10
C ALA A 9 20.95 4.43 19.69
N PRO A 10 20.38 3.24 19.41
CA PRO A 10 20.54 2.60 18.11
C PRO A 10 20.03 3.55 17.02
N ARG A 11 20.91 3.86 16.06
CA ARG A 11 20.54 4.65 14.88
C ARG A 11 19.52 3.87 14.06
N VAL A 12 18.28 4.32 13.96
CA VAL A 12 17.25 3.69 13.12
C VAL A 12 17.73 3.69 11.66
N ASP A 13 17.80 2.51 11.05
CA ASP A 13 18.10 2.38 9.62
C ASP A 13 16.80 2.56 8.82
N ASN A 14 16.62 3.73 8.21
CA ASN A 14 15.43 4.08 7.43
C ASN A 14 15.29 3.30 6.10
N ASN A 15 16.23 2.40 5.80
CA ASN A 15 16.13 1.48 4.67
C ASN A 15 15.67 0.09 5.10
N LEU A 16 15.59 -0.19 6.41
CA LEU A 16 15.08 -1.45 6.94
C LEU A 16 13.75 -1.25 7.68
N LEU A 17 12.86 -2.22 7.53
CA LEU A 17 11.57 -2.26 8.22
C LEU A 17 11.29 -3.67 8.72
N GLN A 18 11.01 -3.82 10.02
CA GLN A 18 10.48 -5.07 10.55
C GLN A 18 8.97 -5.09 10.37
N HIS A 19 8.47 -6.10 9.68
CA HIS A 19 7.04 -6.30 9.47
C HIS A 19 6.77 -7.81 9.36
N ASP A 20 5.68 -8.30 9.96
CA ASP A 20 5.28 -9.71 9.90
C ASP A 20 6.41 -10.73 10.17
N ASN A 21 7.23 -10.48 11.21
CA ASN A 21 8.40 -11.27 11.58
C ASN A 21 9.47 -11.42 10.48
N LYS A 22 9.52 -10.49 9.53
CA LYS A 22 10.54 -10.41 8.48
C LYS A 22 11.17 -9.03 8.49
N VAL A 23 12.39 -8.95 7.96
CA VAL A 23 13.05 -7.67 7.68
C VAL A 23 12.85 -7.35 6.20
N PHE A 24 12.38 -6.15 5.91
CA PHE A 24 12.19 -5.64 4.56
C PHE A 24 13.23 -4.56 4.28
N LEU A 25 13.75 -4.54 3.07
CA LEU A 25 14.57 -3.46 2.54
C LEU A 25 13.71 -2.53 1.69
N LYS A 26 13.93 -1.22 1.80
CA LYS A 26 13.34 -0.23 0.91
C LYS A 26 14.08 -0.25 -0.43
N PHE A 27 13.41 -0.71 -1.48
CA PHE A 27 13.98 -0.81 -2.83
C PHE A 27 13.86 0.49 -3.61
N VAL A 28 12.71 1.17 -3.52
CA VAL A 28 12.47 2.42 -4.23
C VAL A 28 11.53 3.33 -3.46
N THR A 29 11.80 4.63 -3.52
CA THR A 29 10.86 5.69 -3.15
C THR A 29 10.23 6.24 -4.42
N ILE A 30 8.90 6.25 -4.46
CA ILE A 30 8.11 6.69 -5.60
C ILE A 30 7.40 7.98 -5.19
N SER A 31 7.81 9.11 -5.75
CA SER A 31 7.38 10.45 -5.30
C SER A 31 6.36 11.13 -6.22
N SER A 32 5.55 10.35 -6.95
CA SER A 32 4.41 10.91 -7.69
C SER A 32 3.26 9.89 -7.86
N PRO A 33 2.00 10.36 -7.93
CA PRO A 33 0.85 9.48 -8.16
C PRO A 33 0.91 8.75 -9.50
N ASP A 34 1.30 9.44 -10.57
CA ASP A 34 1.38 8.86 -11.91
C ASP A 34 2.48 7.79 -12.01
N THR A 35 3.64 8.04 -11.40
CA THR A 35 4.72 7.05 -11.34
C THR A 35 4.30 5.85 -10.50
N LEU A 36 3.58 6.05 -9.40
CA LEU A 36 3.07 4.97 -8.56
C LEU A 36 2.05 4.10 -9.28
N ALA A 37 1.13 4.70 -10.03
CA ALA A 37 0.16 3.96 -10.83
C ALA A 37 0.86 3.09 -11.89
N ARG A 38 1.84 3.65 -12.60
CA ARG A 38 2.68 2.91 -13.56
C ARG A 38 3.47 1.79 -12.90
N PHE A 39 4.14 2.09 -11.78
CA PHE A 39 4.91 1.10 -11.03
C PHE A 39 4.06 -0.10 -10.60
N ASN A 40 2.86 0.15 -10.06
CA ASN A 40 1.93 -0.91 -9.69
C ASN A 40 1.53 -1.78 -10.89
N ASN A 41 1.21 -1.15 -12.02
CA ASN A 41 0.88 -1.87 -13.24
C ASN A 41 2.04 -2.76 -13.70
N ASP A 42 3.23 -2.15 -13.83
CA ASP A 42 4.41 -2.83 -14.37
C ASP A 42 4.85 -3.97 -13.44
N LEU A 43 4.86 -3.75 -12.12
CA LEU A 43 5.16 -4.78 -11.12
C LEU A 43 4.15 -5.94 -11.16
N ASN A 44 2.86 -5.65 -11.29
CA ASN A 44 1.82 -6.67 -11.38
C ASN A 44 1.95 -7.52 -12.64
N VAL A 45 2.18 -6.89 -13.81
CA VAL A 45 2.40 -7.59 -15.07
C VAL A 45 3.63 -8.50 -14.98
N MET A 46 4.74 -7.96 -14.49
CA MET A 46 6.00 -8.71 -14.36
C MET A 46 5.87 -9.86 -13.36
N THR A 47 5.20 -9.65 -12.22
CA THR A 47 4.96 -10.68 -11.22
C THR A 47 4.08 -11.82 -11.77
N ALA A 48 3.03 -11.48 -12.52
CA ALA A 48 2.18 -12.47 -13.17
C ALA A 48 2.96 -13.30 -14.20
N GLN A 49 3.81 -12.64 -15.00
CA GLN A 49 4.66 -13.30 -15.97
C GLN A 49 5.71 -14.21 -15.31
N ALA A 50 6.36 -13.77 -14.23
CA ALA A 50 7.28 -14.59 -13.45
C ALA A 50 6.60 -15.86 -12.90
N ARG A 51 5.38 -15.74 -12.36
CA ARG A 51 4.58 -16.89 -11.92
C ARG A 51 4.27 -17.84 -13.08
N ARG A 52 3.93 -17.29 -14.25
CA ARG A 52 3.68 -18.09 -15.44
C ARG A 52 4.91 -18.89 -15.89
N ILE A 53 6.09 -18.27 -15.86
CA ILE A 53 7.36 -18.95 -16.15
C ILE A 53 7.60 -20.11 -15.17
N LEU A 54 7.32 -19.91 -13.88
CA LEU A 54 7.42 -20.97 -12.87
C LEU A 54 6.43 -22.12 -13.13
N GLU A 55 5.18 -21.82 -13.45
CA GLU A 55 4.18 -22.83 -13.83
C GLU A 55 4.64 -23.64 -15.05
N LEU A 56 5.17 -22.97 -16.08
CA LEU A 56 5.67 -23.65 -17.28
C LEU A 56 6.87 -24.55 -16.95
N ASN A 57 7.80 -24.09 -16.12
CA ASN A 57 8.92 -24.92 -15.64
C ASN A 57 8.42 -26.16 -14.88
N GLN A 58 7.42 -26.01 -14.02
CA GLN A 58 6.83 -27.14 -13.29
C GLN A 58 6.14 -28.13 -14.24
N ARG A 59 5.43 -27.64 -15.25
CA ARG A 59 4.80 -28.50 -16.27
C ARG A 59 5.84 -29.27 -17.09
N ILE A 60 6.95 -28.66 -17.48
CA ILE A 60 8.06 -29.36 -18.17
C ILE A 60 8.57 -30.53 -17.33
N GLN A 61 8.67 -30.36 -16.01
CA GLN A 61 9.12 -31.41 -15.10
C GLN A 61 8.11 -32.56 -14.96
N THR A 62 6.81 -32.29 -15.06
CA THR A 62 5.75 -33.29 -14.87
C THR A 62 5.24 -33.92 -16.17
N SER A 63 5.50 -33.33 -17.34
CA SER A 63 5.12 -33.90 -18.63
C SER A 63 5.81 -35.24 -18.89
N LEU A 64 5.06 -36.19 -19.46
CA LEU A 64 5.51 -37.57 -19.65
C LEU A 64 6.13 -37.81 -21.04
N THR A 65 5.80 -36.98 -22.03
CA THR A 65 6.25 -37.15 -23.41
C THR A 65 7.26 -36.08 -23.82
N THR A 66 8.21 -36.44 -24.68
CA THR A 66 9.21 -35.51 -25.20
C THR A 66 8.57 -34.38 -26.02
N GLY A 67 7.60 -34.69 -26.87
CA GLY A 67 6.93 -33.67 -27.71
C GLY A 67 6.17 -32.63 -26.89
N GLU A 68 5.54 -33.03 -25.77
CA GLU A 68 4.90 -32.10 -24.85
C GLU A 68 5.93 -31.22 -24.11
N LYS A 69 7.03 -31.81 -23.65
CA LYS A 69 8.14 -31.08 -23.02
C LYS A 69 8.69 -30.00 -23.96
N ASP A 70 8.95 -30.35 -25.21
CA ASP A 70 9.52 -29.44 -26.19
C ASP A 70 8.55 -28.27 -26.50
N ALA A 71 7.26 -28.56 -26.63
CA ALA A 71 6.24 -27.53 -26.86
C ALA A 71 6.12 -26.56 -25.68
N ILE A 72 6.12 -27.06 -24.43
CA ILE A 72 6.04 -26.22 -23.23
C ILE A 72 7.34 -25.45 -23.03
N ALA A 73 8.50 -26.05 -23.30
CA ALA A 73 9.80 -25.38 -23.24
C ALA A 73 9.85 -24.19 -24.20
N LYS A 74 9.37 -24.35 -25.44
CA LYS A 74 9.30 -23.23 -26.40
C LYS A 74 8.41 -22.08 -25.93
N LEU A 75 7.27 -22.38 -25.29
CA LEU A 75 6.42 -21.36 -24.69
C LEU A 75 7.13 -20.66 -23.51
N ARG A 76 7.78 -21.42 -22.65
CA ARG A 76 8.57 -20.91 -21.51
C ARG A 76 9.69 -20.00 -21.97
N ASP A 77 10.42 -20.38 -23.01
CA ASP A 77 11.53 -19.60 -23.56
C ASP A 77 11.04 -18.27 -24.17
N GLY A 78 9.88 -18.29 -24.84
CA GLY A 78 9.23 -17.07 -25.33
C GLY A 78 8.84 -16.11 -24.21
N GLU A 79 8.18 -16.63 -23.17
CA GLU A 79 7.81 -15.86 -21.98
C GLU A 79 9.04 -15.31 -21.24
N LEU A 80 10.10 -16.11 -21.12
CA LEU A 80 11.34 -15.69 -20.47
C LEU A 80 12.07 -14.59 -21.24
N ALA A 81 12.10 -14.67 -22.57
CA ALA A 81 12.71 -13.63 -23.41
C ALA A 81 11.96 -12.29 -23.27
N ASP A 82 10.63 -12.34 -23.32
CA ASP A 82 9.78 -11.17 -23.15
C ASP A 82 9.89 -10.57 -21.72
N PHE A 83 9.91 -11.43 -20.70
CA PHE A 83 10.16 -11.04 -19.32
C PHE A 83 11.50 -10.31 -19.17
N ASN A 84 12.59 -10.88 -19.68
CA ASN A 84 13.92 -10.28 -19.57
C ASN A 84 13.99 -8.90 -20.26
N GLN A 85 13.34 -8.75 -21.41
CA GLN A 85 13.27 -7.46 -22.09
C GLN A 85 12.53 -6.40 -21.25
N LYS A 86 11.38 -6.77 -20.66
CA LYS A 86 10.62 -5.88 -19.78
C LYS A 86 11.38 -5.59 -18.49
N ASP A 87 12.08 -6.57 -17.95
CA ASP A 87 12.90 -6.46 -16.75
C ASP A 87 14.05 -5.44 -16.92
N ASP A 88 14.70 -5.43 -18.09
CA ASP A 88 15.72 -4.43 -18.40
C ASP A 88 15.15 -3.01 -18.54
N VAL A 89 13.91 -2.87 -19.01
CA VAL A 89 13.21 -1.57 -19.03
C VAL A 89 12.85 -1.17 -17.60
N PHE A 90 12.29 -2.09 -16.81
CA PHE A 90 11.92 -1.87 -15.42
C PHE A 90 13.13 -1.41 -14.60
N ALA A 91 14.28 -2.06 -14.76
CA ALA A 91 15.52 -1.69 -14.08
C ALA A 91 16.01 -0.28 -14.45
N LYS A 92 15.82 0.16 -15.70
CA LYS A 92 16.16 1.53 -16.10
C LYS A 92 15.25 2.58 -15.47
N VAL A 93 13.97 2.24 -15.26
CA VAL A 93 12.99 3.18 -14.71
C VAL A 93 13.07 3.23 -13.18
N TYR A 94 13.25 2.08 -12.52
CA TYR A 94 13.09 1.93 -11.07
C TYR A 94 14.39 1.56 -10.33
N GLY A 95 15.49 1.30 -11.05
CA GLY A 95 16.81 1.05 -10.47
C GLY A 95 17.06 -0.39 -9.99
N PHE A 96 16.11 -1.30 -10.19
CA PHE A 96 16.26 -2.72 -9.82
C PHE A 96 15.52 -3.63 -10.79
N LYS A 97 15.93 -4.90 -10.84
CA LYS A 97 15.29 -5.93 -11.66
C LYS A 97 14.17 -6.64 -10.89
N VAL A 98 13.03 -6.85 -11.54
CA VAL A 98 11.89 -7.58 -10.97
C VAL A 98 12.22 -9.04 -10.73
N ASP A 99 13.12 -9.64 -11.52
CA ASP A 99 13.60 -11.02 -11.32
C ASP A 99 14.04 -11.30 -9.86
N SER A 100 14.67 -10.32 -9.22
CA SER A 100 15.20 -10.38 -7.86
C SER A 100 14.13 -10.27 -6.77
N VAL A 101 12.90 -9.88 -7.13
CA VAL A 101 11.80 -9.59 -6.18
C VAL A 101 10.46 -10.23 -6.50
N ALA A 102 10.24 -10.72 -7.72
CA ALA A 102 8.92 -11.11 -8.26
C ALA A 102 8.11 -12.07 -7.38
N ILE A 103 8.80 -12.99 -6.71
CA ILE A 103 8.18 -14.02 -5.86
C ILE A 103 8.44 -13.79 -4.37
N ARG A 104 9.15 -12.73 -4.01
CA ARG A 104 9.42 -12.38 -2.63
C ARG A 104 8.21 -11.66 -2.05
N PRO A 105 7.92 -11.85 -0.75
CA PRO A 105 6.96 -11.00 -0.06
C PRO A 105 7.38 -9.53 -0.18
N HIS A 106 6.47 -8.70 -0.65
CA HIS A 106 6.68 -7.27 -0.83
C HIS A 106 5.39 -6.52 -0.60
N PHE A 107 5.49 -5.22 -0.30
CA PHE A 107 4.34 -4.33 -0.18
C PHE A 107 4.74 -2.89 -0.49
N ILE A 108 3.71 -2.07 -0.75
CA ILE A 108 3.87 -0.63 -0.92
C ILE A 108 3.30 0.04 0.32
N GLN A 109 4.09 0.94 0.91
CA GLN A 109 3.68 1.77 2.04
C GLN A 109 3.60 3.22 1.58
N ASN A 110 2.41 3.80 1.61
CA ASN A 110 2.24 5.23 1.36
C ASN A 110 2.86 6.03 2.52
N THR A 111 3.70 7.01 2.21
CA THR A 111 4.41 7.85 3.19
C THR A 111 4.00 9.31 3.11
N ALA A 112 3.38 9.74 2.00
CA ALA A 112 2.71 11.03 1.88
C ALA A 112 1.47 10.90 1.00
N ILE A 113 0.35 11.45 1.46
CA ILE A 113 -0.91 11.52 0.71
C ILE A 113 -1.51 12.92 0.77
N GLN A 114 -2.25 13.28 -0.28
CA GLN A 114 -2.97 14.53 -0.39
C GLN A 114 -4.46 14.26 -0.51
N LEU A 115 -5.26 14.93 0.32
CA LEU A 115 -6.71 14.89 0.28
C LEU A 115 -7.22 16.10 -0.50
N MET A 116 -8.17 15.84 -1.40
CA MET A 116 -8.77 16.84 -2.25
C MET A 116 -10.28 16.63 -2.37
N THR A 117 -10.99 17.66 -2.78
CA THR A 117 -12.40 17.57 -3.15
C THR A 117 -12.64 18.31 -4.47
N PRO A 118 -13.48 17.77 -5.38
CA PRO A 118 -13.85 18.50 -6.58
C PRO A 118 -14.71 19.70 -6.22
N VAL A 119 -14.48 20.82 -6.91
CA VAL A 119 -15.19 22.09 -6.70
C VAL A 119 -15.65 22.70 -8.02
N SER A 120 -16.80 23.40 -7.98
CA SER A 120 -17.29 24.22 -9.09
C SER A 120 -16.60 25.59 -9.15
N ASP A 121 -16.78 26.31 -10.24
CA ASP A 121 -16.24 27.67 -10.39
C ASP A 121 -16.82 28.65 -9.37
N GLU A 122 -18.09 28.49 -9.02
CA GLU A 122 -18.75 29.28 -7.97
C GLU A 122 -18.13 29.00 -6.59
N GLN A 123 -17.87 27.72 -6.28
CA GLN A 123 -17.24 27.33 -5.02
C GLN A 123 -15.80 27.85 -4.92
N VAL A 124 -15.06 27.84 -6.02
CA VAL A 124 -13.72 28.46 -6.10
C VAL A 124 -13.80 29.96 -5.87
N ALA A 125 -14.76 30.65 -6.51
CA ALA A 125 -14.95 32.09 -6.33
C ALA A 125 -15.27 32.45 -4.87
N GLU A 126 -16.01 31.59 -4.16
CA GLU A 126 -16.28 31.76 -2.73
C GLU A 126 -15.02 31.54 -1.88
N LEU A 127 -14.26 30.48 -2.16
CA LEU A 127 -13.01 30.19 -1.44
C LEU A 127 -12.00 31.33 -1.54
N ARG A 128 -11.91 31.98 -2.71
CA ARG A 128 -11.05 33.16 -2.94
C ARG A 128 -11.39 34.37 -2.06
N LYS A 129 -12.58 34.43 -1.47
CA LYS A 129 -12.94 35.48 -0.51
C LYS A 129 -12.28 35.27 0.86
N ASN A 130 -11.82 34.07 1.17
CA ASN A 130 -11.08 33.77 2.38
C ASN A 130 -9.62 34.26 2.22
N PRO A 131 -9.11 35.16 3.08
CA PRO A 131 -7.73 35.65 3.00
C PRO A 131 -6.66 34.58 3.21
N GLU A 132 -7.00 33.43 3.81
CA GLU A 132 -6.07 32.31 4.01
C GLU A 132 -5.98 31.38 2.79
N PHE A 133 -6.87 31.52 1.82
CA PHE A 133 -6.90 30.71 0.62
C PHE A 133 -5.72 31.01 -0.30
N LYS A 134 -5.08 29.96 -0.85
CA LYS A 134 -3.99 30.10 -1.83
C LYS A 134 -4.42 29.46 -3.14
N GLU A 135 -4.16 30.15 -4.26
CA GLU A 135 -4.40 29.56 -5.59
C GLU A 135 -3.64 28.25 -5.82
N ALA A 136 -2.50 28.07 -5.15
CA ALA A 136 -1.73 26.82 -5.18
C ALA A 136 -2.48 25.62 -4.58
N ASP A 137 -3.56 25.86 -3.83
CA ASP A 137 -4.43 24.82 -3.29
C ASP A 137 -5.48 24.37 -4.31
N ILE A 138 -5.59 25.03 -5.47
CA ILE A 138 -6.37 24.51 -6.61
C ILE A 138 -5.46 23.67 -7.49
N GLN A 139 -5.87 22.44 -7.76
CA GLN A 139 -5.22 21.55 -8.70
C GLN A 139 -6.19 21.15 -9.81
N ALA A 140 -5.68 21.07 -11.04
CA ALA A 140 -6.45 20.54 -12.16
C ALA A 140 -6.32 19.01 -12.20
N ARG A 141 -7.45 18.32 -12.35
CA ARG A 141 -7.49 16.86 -12.56
C ARG A 141 -8.39 16.55 -13.74
N GLY A 142 -7.78 16.39 -14.92
CA GLY A 142 -8.52 16.32 -16.17
C GLY A 142 -9.38 17.57 -16.37
N ASN A 143 -10.70 17.40 -16.48
CA ASN A 143 -11.66 18.50 -16.63
C ASN A 143 -12.19 19.07 -15.31
N ALA A 144 -11.76 18.52 -14.16
CA ALA A 144 -12.24 18.96 -12.84
C ALA A 144 -11.21 19.87 -12.16
N LYS A 145 -11.73 20.85 -11.39
CA LYS A 145 -10.94 21.61 -10.42
C LYS A 145 -11.07 20.93 -9.07
N MET A 146 -9.92 20.70 -8.44
CA MET A 146 -9.81 20.07 -7.14
C MET A 146 -9.25 21.10 -6.16
N VAL A 147 -9.81 21.18 -4.96
CA VAL A 147 -9.21 21.94 -3.87
C VAL A 147 -8.54 20.98 -2.92
N VAL A 148 -7.28 21.29 -2.59
CA VAL A 148 -6.47 20.60 -1.59
C VAL A 148 -7.02 20.92 -0.22
N LEU A 149 -7.40 19.88 0.51
CA LEU A 149 -7.95 20.00 1.86
C LEU A 149 -6.89 19.75 2.91
N SER A 150 -6.02 18.76 2.67
CA SER A 150 -5.00 18.38 3.63
C SER A 150 -3.88 17.60 2.95
N LYS A 151 -2.69 17.62 3.57
CA LYS A 151 -1.56 16.76 3.22
C LYS A 151 -1.17 16.00 4.47
N VAL A 152 -1.09 14.68 4.37
CA VAL A 152 -0.85 13.79 5.51
C VAL A 152 0.39 12.95 5.21
N THR A 153 1.31 12.90 6.17
CA THR A 153 2.59 12.20 6.04
C THR A 153 2.83 11.28 7.23
N GLY A 154 3.58 10.20 7.01
CA GLY A 154 4.04 9.31 8.08
C GLY A 154 2.93 8.49 8.73
N ASP A 155 3.02 8.32 10.06
CA ASP A 155 2.27 7.33 10.84
C ASP A 155 0.75 7.54 10.87
N HIS A 156 0.26 8.69 10.41
CA HIS A 156 -1.18 8.98 10.34
C HIS A 156 -1.86 8.37 9.11
N ILE A 157 -1.09 7.91 8.13
CA ILE A 157 -1.61 7.40 6.85
C ILE A 157 -2.43 6.11 7.00
N PRO A 158 -2.02 5.09 7.78
CA PRO A 158 -2.84 3.88 7.95
C PRO A 158 -4.23 4.18 8.52
N VAL A 159 -4.32 5.10 9.50
CA VAL A 159 -5.60 5.52 10.08
C VAL A 159 -6.44 6.27 9.06
N LEU A 160 -5.83 7.16 8.28
CA LEU A 160 -6.51 7.88 7.21
C LEU A 160 -7.01 6.95 6.09
N ASN A 161 -6.22 5.96 5.68
CA ASN A 161 -6.64 4.97 4.67
C ASN A 161 -7.89 4.22 5.11
N ASN A 162 -7.96 3.81 6.38
CA ASN A 162 -9.16 3.17 6.94
C ASN A 162 -10.38 4.12 6.90
N SER A 163 -10.20 5.39 7.29
CA SER A 163 -11.27 6.38 7.19
C SER A 163 -11.74 6.63 5.75
N ILE A 164 -10.84 6.61 4.77
CA ILE A 164 -11.19 6.74 3.35
C ILE A 164 -11.95 5.50 2.86
N GLU A 165 -11.52 4.30 3.24
CA GLU A 165 -12.20 3.04 2.91
C GLU A 165 -13.63 3.02 3.47
N VAL A 166 -13.81 3.46 4.73
CA VAL A 166 -15.15 3.63 5.33
C VAL A 166 -16.01 4.57 4.49
N ILE A 167 -15.48 5.70 4.02
CA ILE A 167 -16.24 6.63 3.15
C ILE A 167 -16.68 5.94 1.87
N GLN A 168 -15.75 5.28 1.17
CA GLN A 168 -16.03 4.63 -0.11
C GLN A 168 -17.06 3.51 0.03
N VAL A 169 -16.91 2.65 1.05
CA VAL A 169 -17.84 1.55 1.31
C VAL A 169 -19.23 2.09 1.63
N GLN A 170 -19.34 3.05 2.55
CA GLN A 170 -20.65 3.56 2.96
C GLN A 170 -21.34 4.38 1.87
N GLN A 171 -20.60 5.13 1.05
CA GLN A 171 -21.17 5.82 -0.12
C GLN A 171 -21.76 4.83 -1.14
N ASN A 172 -21.05 3.75 -1.43
CA ASN A 172 -21.56 2.68 -2.30
C ASN A 172 -22.78 1.99 -1.69
N THR A 173 -22.76 1.70 -0.39
CA THR A 173 -23.92 1.14 0.32
C THR A 173 -25.13 2.06 0.23
N ILE A 174 -24.98 3.36 0.47
CA ILE A 174 -26.08 4.33 0.36
C ILE A 174 -26.62 4.38 -1.06
N LEU A 175 -25.76 4.38 -2.07
CA LEU A 175 -26.19 4.37 -3.48
C LEU A 175 -27.04 3.14 -3.79
N GLN A 176 -26.58 1.95 -3.38
CA GLN A 176 -27.31 0.69 -3.57
C GLN A 176 -28.65 0.68 -2.80
N LEU A 177 -28.65 1.13 -1.55
CA LEU A 177 -29.86 1.21 -0.72
C LEU A 177 -30.87 2.19 -1.29
N ARG A 178 -30.45 3.35 -1.82
CA ARG A 178 -31.36 4.30 -2.49
C ARG A 178 -31.97 3.72 -3.77
N ALA A 179 -31.18 2.99 -4.56
CA ALA A 179 -31.70 2.28 -5.72
C ALA A 179 -32.73 1.20 -5.32
N ALA A 180 -32.43 0.45 -4.24
CA ALA A 180 -33.35 -0.53 -3.68
C ALA A 180 -34.63 0.11 -3.11
N GLU A 181 -34.52 1.27 -2.46
CA GLU A 181 -35.68 2.03 -1.93
C GLU A 181 -36.63 2.44 -3.06
N GLN A 182 -36.08 2.92 -4.18
CA GLN A 182 -36.86 3.29 -5.37
C GLN A 182 -37.53 2.08 -6.04
N ALA A 183 -36.90 0.91 -6.01
CA ALA A 183 -37.43 -0.31 -6.58
C ALA A 183 -38.41 -1.06 -5.65
N ALA A 184 -38.37 -0.79 -4.34
CA ALA A 184 -39.19 -1.50 -3.36
C ALA A 184 -40.66 -1.08 -3.46
N THR A 185 -41.55 -2.06 -3.60
CA THR A 185 -43.01 -1.87 -3.59
C THR A 185 -43.64 -2.22 -2.24
N ASP A 186 -42.92 -2.93 -1.38
CA ASP A 186 -43.37 -3.36 -0.05
C ASP A 186 -42.95 -2.37 1.04
N GLU A 187 -43.88 -2.00 1.92
CA GLU A 187 -43.65 -1.00 2.97
C GLU A 187 -42.71 -1.50 4.07
N ALA A 188 -42.72 -2.80 4.39
CA ALA A 188 -41.78 -3.36 5.37
C ALA A 188 -40.34 -3.38 4.83
N ALA A 189 -40.15 -3.67 3.55
CA ALA A 189 -38.88 -3.56 2.87
C ALA A 189 -38.37 -2.11 2.84
N LYS A 190 -39.24 -1.14 2.51
CA LYS A 190 -38.87 0.30 2.56
C LYS A 190 -38.46 0.74 3.96
N ALA A 191 -39.17 0.30 5.00
CA ALA A 191 -38.83 0.63 6.38
C ALA A 191 -37.43 0.11 6.78
N ARG A 192 -37.11 -1.15 6.41
CA ARG A 192 -35.78 -1.73 6.65
C ARG A 192 -34.69 -0.99 5.87
N ILE A 193 -34.94 -0.67 4.60
CA ILE A 193 -33.99 0.08 3.77
C ILE A 193 -33.71 1.46 4.37
N LYS A 194 -34.74 2.16 4.87
CA LYS A 194 -34.57 3.45 5.57
C LYS A 194 -33.74 3.34 6.84
N GLU A 195 -33.92 2.26 7.62
CA GLU A 195 -33.10 2.02 8.81
C GLU A 195 -31.63 1.81 8.44
N GLU A 196 -31.34 1.01 7.41
CA GLU A 196 -29.97 0.78 6.93
C GLU A 196 -29.36 2.05 6.32
N LEU A 197 -30.15 2.88 5.62
CA LEU A 197 -29.70 4.19 5.14
C LEU A 197 -29.32 5.12 6.30
N ALA A 198 -30.10 5.11 7.38
CA ALA A 198 -29.81 5.89 8.57
C ALA A 198 -28.50 5.43 9.24
N LYS A 199 -28.29 4.10 9.37
CA LYS A 199 -27.04 3.53 9.90
C LYS A 199 -25.83 3.92 9.05
N ALA A 200 -25.90 3.75 7.74
CA ALA A 200 -24.81 4.12 6.83
C ALA A 200 -24.48 5.62 6.89
N THR A 201 -25.52 6.47 7.02
CA THR A 201 -25.36 7.92 7.16
C THR A 201 -24.73 8.31 8.50
N ASP A 202 -25.11 7.65 9.61
CA ASP A 202 -24.51 7.87 10.93
C ASP A 202 -23.02 7.50 10.96
N VAL A 203 -22.63 6.39 10.32
CA VAL A 203 -21.22 6.00 10.16
C VAL A 203 -20.44 7.08 9.39
N LEU A 204 -20.98 7.56 8.26
CA LEU A 204 -20.35 8.65 7.49
C LEU A 204 -20.25 9.95 8.30
N THR A 205 -21.24 10.25 9.14
CA THR A 205 -21.24 11.46 9.98
C THR A 205 -20.15 11.38 11.05
N LYS A 206 -20.07 10.26 11.77
CA LYS A 206 -19.02 10.01 12.77
C LYS A 206 -17.62 10.03 12.15
N ASN A 207 -17.47 9.47 10.96
CA ASN A 207 -16.19 9.50 10.25
C ASN A 207 -15.83 10.92 9.79
N ALA A 208 -16.80 11.71 9.32
CA ALA A 208 -16.57 13.12 8.96
C ALA A 208 -16.17 13.98 10.18
N GLU A 209 -16.77 13.74 11.35
CA GLU A 209 -16.35 14.40 12.60
C GLU A 209 -14.92 14.03 12.99
N PHE A 210 -14.56 12.75 12.89
CA PHE A 210 -13.20 12.29 13.12
C PHE A 210 -12.20 12.93 12.14
N MET A 211 -12.53 12.93 10.84
CA MET A 211 -11.72 13.53 9.79
C MET A 211 -11.57 15.04 9.96
N GLY A 212 -12.64 15.72 10.39
CA GLY A 212 -12.65 17.15 10.68
C GLY A 212 -11.72 17.49 11.84
N LYS A 213 -11.81 16.74 12.94
CA LYS A 213 -10.96 16.93 14.13
C LYS A 213 -9.49 16.57 13.89
N THR A 214 -9.23 15.52 13.12
CA THR A 214 -7.88 14.96 12.96
C THR A 214 -7.11 15.58 11.80
N TYR A 215 -7.80 15.89 10.70
CA TYR A 215 -7.16 16.30 9.44
C TYR A 215 -7.69 17.62 8.89
N GLY A 216 -8.67 18.27 9.55
CA GLY A 216 -9.31 19.49 9.07
C GLY A 216 -10.29 19.27 7.91
N VAL A 217 -10.72 18.02 7.69
CA VAL A 217 -11.52 17.63 6.52
C VAL A 217 -12.97 17.31 6.92
N VAL A 218 -13.91 18.14 6.49
CA VAL A 218 -15.34 18.04 6.88
C VAL A 218 -16.25 17.48 5.77
N THR A 219 -15.70 17.14 4.62
CA THR A 219 -16.45 16.62 3.46
C THR A 219 -16.19 15.13 3.26
N ASN A 220 -17.23 14.41 2.83
CA ASN A 220 -17.13 13.01 2.40
C ASN A 220 -16.85 12.86 0.90
N ASN A 221 -16.91 13.95 0.12
CA ASN A 221 -16.59 13.91 -1.30
C ASN A 221 -15.07 14.06 -1.50
N LEU A 222 -14.34 12.99 -1.18
CA LEU A 222 -12.88 13.01 -1.14
C LEU A 222 -12.29 12.24 -2.31
N VAL A 223 -11.24 12.83 -2.86
CA VAL A 223 -10.28 12.18 -3.73
C VAL A 223 -8.92 12.29 -3.05
N PHE A 224 -8.11 11.26 -3.13
CA PHE A 224 -6.76 11.32 -2.61
C PHE A 224 -5.75 10.92 -3.67
N ASP A 225 -4.56 11.52 -3.57
CA ASP A 225 -3.40 11.18 -4.36
C ASP A 225 -2.25 10.80 -3.43
N VAL A 226 -1.52 9.75 -3.82
CA VAL A 226 -0.32 9.32 -3.10
C VAL A 226 0.86 10.10 -3.63
N LEU A 227 1.33 11.06 -2.83
CA LEU A 227 2.46 11.92 -3.17
C LEU A 227 3.79 11.19 -3.03
N GLU A 228 3.88 10.27 -2.07
CA GLU A 228 5.07 9.46 -1.86
C GLU A 228 4.70 8.07 -1.33
N ALA A 229 5.39 7.06 -1.83
CA ALA A 229 5.31 5.69 -1.34
C ALA A 229 6.68 5.00 -1.36
N HIS A 230 6.86 4.05 -0.45
CA HIS A 230 8.01 3.16 -0.38
C HIS A 230 7.63 1.76 -0.82
N PHE A 231 8.43 1.17 -1.72
CA PHE A 231 8.34 -0.24 -2.07
C PHE A 231 9.30 -1.05 -1.19
N TRP A 232 8.74 -1.96 -0.41
CA TRP A 232 9.43 -2.78 0.57
C TRP A 232 9.47 -4.24 0.12
N VAL A 233 10.64 -4.86 0.15
CA VAL A 233 10.83 -6.28 -0.21
C VAL A 233 11.52 -7.03 0.91
N ALA A 234 10.96 -8.19 1.30
CA ALA A 234 11.49 -9.01 2.38
C ALA A 234 12.88 -9.53 2.03
N LEU A 235 13.88 -9.25 2.88
CA LEU A 235 15.23 -9.79 2.81
C LEU A 235 15.25 -11.29 3.13
N THR A 236 16.06 -12.04 2.37
CA THR A 236 16.45 -13.40 2.77
C THR A 236 17.46 -13.33 3.92
N PRO A 237 17.63 -14.41 4.70
CA PRO A 237 18.60 -14.43 5.79
C PRO A 237 20.04 -14.10 5.35
N ASP A 238 20.45 -14.56 4.18
CA ASP A 238 21.80 -14.33 3.66
C ASP A 238 21.99 -12.89 3.18
N GLU A 239 20.98 -12.29 2.54
CA GLU A 239 21.01 -10.87 2.17
C GLU A 239 21.01 -9.97 3.42
N LEU A 240 20.27 -10.35 4.47
CA LEU A 240 20.29 -9.61 5.73
C LEU A 240 21.68 -9.64 6.38
N LYS A 241 22.33 -10.82 6.41
CA LYS A 241 23.72 -10.94 6.89
C LYS A 241 24.67 -10.10 6.05
N ALA A 242 24.54 -10.14 4.73
CA ALA A 242 25.37 -9.33 3.83
C ALA A 242 25.16 -7.83 4.03
N TYR A 243 23.90 -7.39 4.19
CA TYR A 243 23.54 -6.01 4.45
C TYR A 243 24.13 -5.51 5.78
N VAL A 244 24.01 -6.30 6.84
CA VAL A 244 24.60 -6.00 8.15
C VAL A 244 26.13 -5.90 8.07
N ALA A 245 26.77 -6.83 7.34
CA ALA A 245 28.22 -6.84 7.16
C ALA A 245 28.73 -5.63 6.37
N GLN A 246 27.96 -5.14 5.39
CA GLN A 246 28.31 -3.96 4.60
C GLN A 246 28.04 -2.64 5.32
N ASN A 247 26.95 -2.55 6.10
CA ASN A 247 26.49 -1.26 6.64
C ASN A 247 26.92 -0.96 8.09
N HIS A 248 27.62 -1.87 8.78
CA HIS A 248 28.17 -1.68 10.15
C HIS A 248 27.18 -1.07 11.19
N GLY A 249 25.87 -1.16 10.95
CA GLY A 249 24.85 -0.46 11.72
C GLY A 249 24.39 -1.29 12.91
N THR A 250 24.45 -0.70 14.12
CA THR A 250 23.93 -1.33 15.35
C THR A 250 22.43 -1.66 15.27
N ALA A 251 21.64 -0.89 14.52
CA ALA A 251 20.23 -1.21 14.30
C ALA A 251 20.01 -2.38 13.33
N ALA A 252 20.79 -2.47 12.25
CA ALA A 252 20.71 -3.61 11.34
C ALA A 252 21.10 -4.92 12.06
N GLN A 253 22.09 -4.87 12.96
CA GLN A 253 22.43 -5.98 13.86
C GLN A 253 21.28 -6.32 14.82
N ALA A 254 20.66 -5.33 15.46
CA ALA A 254 19.53 -5.56 16.37
C ALA A 254 18.32 -6.19 15.66
N LEU A 255 18.03 -5.78 14.42
CA LEU A 255 16.98 -6.36 13.57
C LEU A 255 17.29 -7.82 13.18
N ALA A 256 18.55 -8.12 12.86
CA ALA A 256 18.99 -9.48 12.55
C ALA A 256 18.91 -10.42 13.76
N GLU A 257 19.36 -9.95 14.93
CA GLU A 257 19.30 -10.71 16.19
C GLU A 257 17.84 -10.95 16.64
N ALA A 258 16.94 -9.99 16.41
CA ALA A 258 15.51 -10.15 16.71
C ALA A 258 14.83 -11.21 15.83
N THR A 259 15.31 -11.45 14.61
CA THR A 259 14.80 -12.52 13.74
C THR A 259 15.39 -13.90 14.03
N ASP A 260 16.61 -13.97 14.59
CA ASP A 260 17.29 -15.22 14.96
C ASP A 260 17.01 -15.67 16.41
N ALA A 261 16.36 -14.82 17.23
CA ALA A 261 15.99 -15.17 18.59
C ALA A 261 15.03 -16.38 18.60
N PRO A 262 15.36 -17.47 19.34
CA PRO A 262 14.45 -18.60 19.46
C PRO A 262 13.14 -18.12 20.07
N LYS A 263 12.03 -18.42 19.40
CA LYS A 263 10.68 -18.20 19.95
C LYS A 263 10.64 -18.86 21.31
N LEU A 264 10.60 -18.06 22.38
CA LEU A 264 10.51 -18.53 23.75
C LEU A 264 9.40 -19.58 23.82
N ASP A 265 9.82 -20.83 24.06
CA ASP A 265 8.92 -21.91 24.41
C ASP A 265 8.05 -21.41 25.56
N VAL A 266 6.75 -21.28 25.29
CA VAL A 266 5.74 -21.08 26.33
C VAL A 266 5.85 -22.29 27.23
N LYS A 267 6.59 -22.15 28.34
CA LYS A 267 6.65 -23.13 29.41
C LYS A 267 5.21 -23.39 29.82
N LYS A 268 4.68 -24.56 29.41
CA LYS A 268 3.52 -25.15 30.06
C LYS A 268 3.95 -25.41 31.49
N ASP A 269 3.52 -24.54 32.40
CA ASP A 269 3.58 -24.81 33.83
C ASP A 269 2.80 -26.09 34.10
N LYS A 270 3.56 -27.16 34.31
CA LYS A 270 3.09 -28.37 34.98
C LYS A 270 2.68 -27.94 36.39
N LYS A 271 1.36 -27.93 36.66
CA LYS A 271 0.85 -28.06 38.01
C LYS A 271 1.37 -29.38 38.58
N SER A 272 2.31 -29.29 39.50
CA SER A 272 2.65 -30.37 40.41
C SER A 272 1.62 -30.39 41.54
N SER A 273 1.09 -31.60 41.76
CA SER A 273 0.50 -32.20 42.96
C SER A 273 -0.16 -31.31 44.02
#